data_AF-A0A372LRD3-F1
#
_entry.id   AF-A0A372LRD3-F1
#
_cell.length_a   1.000
_cell.length_b   1.000
_cell.length_c   1.000
_cell.angle_alpha   90.00
_cell.angle_beta   90.00
_cell.angle_gamma   90.00
#
_symmetry.space_group_name_H-M   'P 1'
#
loop_
_entity.id
_entity.type
_entity.pdbx_description
1 polymer ?
#
loop_
_entity_poly.entity_id
_entity_poly.type
_entity_poly.pdbx_seq_one_letter_code
_entity_poly.pdbx_strand_id
1 'polypeptide(L)'
;MIVYKDNKGFESREDKPSENWTDADVFVVEDGSELAQKIMANYPYYNFVTDQDGELIDITPTERPPEPQEPPSTEERLQAVEETLTALLGL
;
A
#
# COMPACT_ATOMS: atom_id res chain seq x y z
N MET A 1 9.54 13.54 -6.50
CA MET A 1 9.32 12.34 -5.66
C MET A 1 10.54 11.45 -5.77
N ILE A 2 11.05 10.96 -4.65
CA ILE A 2 12.02 9.87 -4.65
C ILE A 2 11.31 8.55 -4.32
N VAL A 3 11.75 7.45 -4.93
CA VAL A 3 11.21 6.10 -4.69
C VAL A 3 12.36 5.17 -4.35
N TYR A 4 12.29 4.55 -3.16
CA TYR A 4 13.30 3.65 -2.66
C TYR A 4 13.22 2.29 -3.35
N LYS A 5 14.34 1.83 -3.89
CA LYS A 5 14.42 0.56 -4.64
C LYS A 5 14.19 -0.67 -3.74
N ASP A 6 14.60 -0.59 -2.48
CA ASP A 6 14.58 -1.74 -1.55
C ASP A 6 13.19 -2.07 -0.99
N ASN A 7 12.37 -1.04 -0.72
CA ASN A 7 11.08 -1.22 -0.03
C ASN A 7 9.90 -0.58 -0.77
N LYS A 8 10.13 0.01 -1.95
CA LYS A 8 9.12 0.69 -2.79
C LYS A 8 8.50 1.92 -2.14
N GLY A 9 8.99 2.33 -0.97
CA GLY A 9 8.58 3.54 -0.26
C GLY A 9 8.86 4.76 -1.11
N PHE A 10 8.11 5.82 -0.91
CA PHE A 10 8.30 7.06 -1.63
C PHE A 10 8.19 8.26 -0.70
N GLU A 11 8.89 9.33 -1.06
CA GLU A 11 8.82 10.63 -0.39
C GLU A 11 8.71 11.74 -1.43
N SER A 12 7.90 12.75 -1.11
CA SER A 12 7.72 13.96 -1.92
C SER A 12 8.16 15.19 -1.14
N ARG A 13 8.74 16.17 -1.83
CA ARG A 13 9.14 17.46 -1.27
C ARG A 13 8.87 18.55 -2.30
N GLU A 14 8.03 19.51 -1.94
CA GLU A 14 7.62 20.60 -2.84
C GLU A 14 8.81 21.46 -3.32
N ASP A 15 9.86 21.61 -2.50
CA ASP A 15 11.05 22.37 -2.85
C ASP A 15 12.02 21.61 -3.78
N LYS A 16 11.80 20.31 -4.00
CA LYS A 16 12.64 19.41 -4.80
C LYS A 16 11.79 18.38 -5.57
N PRO A 17 10.89 18.80 -6.47
CA PRO A 17 9.87 17.91 -7.05
C PRO A 17 10.43 16.81 -7.96
N SER A 18 11.65 16.97 -8.49
CA SER A 18 12.26 16.09 -9.49
C SER A 18 13.77 15.92 -9.29
N GLU A 19 14.25 15.96 -8.03
CA GLU A 19 15.66 15.82 -7.68
C GLU A 19 15.85 14.68 -6.67
N ASN A 20 17.02 14.02 -6.66
CA ASN A 20 17.41 13.19 -5.54
C ASN A 20 18.05 14.05 -4.46
N TRP A 21 17.36 14.26 -3.34
CA TRP A 21 17.85 15.04 -2.20
C TRP A 21 18.44 14.17 -1.08
N THR A 22 18.75 12.92 -1.39
CA THR A 22 19.32 11.94 -0.47
C THR A 22 20.62 11.37 -1.04
N ASP A 23 21.41 10.73 -0.19
CA ASP A 23 22.60 9.98 -0.62
C ASP A 23 22.27 8.54 -1.06
N ALA A 24 20.98 8.18 -1.13
CA ALA A 24 20.53 6.83 -1.46
C ALA A 24 20.36 6.61 -2.97
N ASP A 25 20.49 5.35 -3.38
CA ASP A 25 20.16 4.93 -4.75
C ASP A 25 18.64 4.77 -4.90
N VAL A 26 18.01 5.79 -5.48
CA VAL A 26 16.55 5.92 -5.61
C VAL A 26 16.16 6.18 -7.06
N PHE A 27 14.91 5.91 -7.39
CA PHE A 27 14.32 6.47 -8.60
C PHE A 27 13.83 7.89 -8.32
N VAL A 28 14.07 8.80 -9.26
CA VAL A 28 13.55 10.17 -9.23
C VAL A 28 12.38 10.24 -10.19
N VAL A 29 11.22 10.60 -9.68
CA VAL A 29 9.98 10.75 -10.45
C VAL A 29 9.45 12.16 -10.21
N GLU A 30 9.07 12.87 -11.27
CA GLU A 30 8.48 14.21 -11.14
C GLU A 30 7.19 14.17 -10.31
N ASP A 31 7.11 15.02 -9.29
CA ASP A 31 5.89 15.18 -8.47
C ASP A 31 4.68 15.51 -9.35
N GLY A 32 3.53 14.89 -9.07
CA GLY A 32 2.28 15.11 -9.79
C GLY A 32 2.19 14.47 -11.18
N SER A 33 3.29 13.90 -11.70
CA SER A 33 3.28 13.11 -12.94
C SER A 33 2.34 11.90 -12.86
N GLU A 34 1.92 11.37 -14.01
CA GLU A 34 1.10 10.16 -14.06
C GLU A 34 1.77 8.98 -13.36
N LEU A 35 3.10 8.83 -13.52
CA LEU A 35 3.87 7.79 -12.85
C LEU A 35 3.84 7.96 -11.33
N ALA A 36 4.01 9.20 -10.83
CA ALA A 36 3.90 9.48 -9.40
C ALA A 36 2.53 9.09 -8.84
N GLN A 37 1.45 9.44 -9.54
CA GLN A 37 0.09 9.08 -9.14
C GLN A 37 -0.12 7.56 -9.13
N LYS A 38 0.38 6.83 -10.14
CA LYS A 38 0.32 5.36 -10.17
C LYS A 38 1.03 4.74 -8.97
N ILE A 39 2.22 5.24 -8.62
CA ILE A 39 3.01 4.77 -7.48
C ILE A 39 2.24 5.00 -6.18
N MET A 40 1.75 6.22 -5.95
CA MET A 40 0.96 6.56 -4.76
C MET A 40 -0.29 5.68 -4.63
N ALA A 41 -0.99 5.43 -5.74
CA ALA A 41 -2.22 4.65 -5.75
C ALA A 41 -2.00 3.16 -5.47
N ASN A 42 -0.82 2.62 -5.80
CA ASN A 42 -0.54 1.19 -5.72
C ASN A 42 0.45 0.80 -4.64
N TYR A 43 1.10 1.75 -3.97
CA TYR A 43 2.05 1.44 -2.91
C TYR A 43 1.46 0.57 -1.79
N PRO A 44 2.20 -0.45 -1.28
CA PRO A 44 3.47 -1.01 -1.77
C PRO A 44 3.34 -2.11 -2.85
N TYR A 45 2.13 -2.33 -3.36
CA TYR A 45 1.72 -3.43 -4.23
C TYR A 45 1.92 -3.14 -5.73
N TYR A 46 3.17 -3.02 -6.15
CA TYR A 46 3.53 -2.92 -7.56
C TYR A 46 4.96 -3.42 -7.82
N ASN A 47 5.30 -3.73 -9.07
CA ASN A 47 6.67 -4.00 -9.53
C ASN A 47 7.16 -2.84 -10.40
N PHE A 48 8.45 -2.53 -10.30
CA PHE A 48 9.09 -1.52 -11.15
C PHE A 48 9.19 -2.00 -12.59
N VAL A 49 8.97 -1.09 -13.54
CA VAL A 49 9.26 -1.28 -14.96
C VAL A 49 10.35 -0.28 -15.32
N THR A 50 11.53 -0.79 -15.68
CA THR A 50 12.68 0.05 -16.05
C THR A 50 13.00 -0.05 -17.54
N ASP A 51 13.67 0.96 -18.06
CA ASP A 51 14.26 0.92 -19.40
C ASP A 51 15.61 0.15 -19.41
N GLN A 52 16.35 0.29 -20.50
CA GLN A 52 17.65 -0.36 -20.71
C GLN A 52 18.77 0.22 -19.84
N ASP A 53 18.64 1.48 -19.42
CA ASP A 53 19.60 2.20 -18.58
C ASP A 53 19.27 2.02 -17.09
N GLY A 54 18.14 1.36 -16.78
CA GLY A 54 17.69 1.08 -15.44
C GLY A 54 16.86 2.23 -14.83
N GLU A 55 16.42 3.18 -15.64
CA GLU A 55 15.55 4.27 -15.20
C GLU A 55 14.10 3.78 -15.09
N LEU A 56 13.38 4.27 -14.07
CA LEU A 56 11.98 3.89 -13.83
C LEU A 56 11.07 4.58 -14.85
N ILE A 57 10.45 3.80 -15.72
CA ILE A 57 9.55 4.30 -16.76
C ILE A 57 8.07 4.01 -16.49
N ASP A 58 7.76 2.95 -15.73
CA ASP A 58 6.39 2.65 -15.30
C ASP A 58 6.36 1.72 -14.07
N ILE A 59 5.16 1.36 -13.62
CA ILE A 59 4.93 0.29 -12.64
C ILE A 59 3.88 -0.71 -13.12
N THR A 60 3.99 -1.96 -12.67
CA THR A 60 2.94 -2.98 -12.83
C THR A 60 2.30 -3.26 -11.48
N PRO A 61 1.01 -2.94 -11.26
CA PRO A 61 0.33 -3.28 -10.01
C PRO A 61 0.38 -4.78 -9.71
N THR A 62 0.49 -5.13 -8.43
CA THR A 62 0.41 -6.52 -7.94
C THR A 62 -0.87 -6.74 -7.15
N GLU A 63 -1.17 -8.01 -6.87
CA GLU A 63 -2.28 -8.37 -5.98
C GLU A 63 -2.09 -7.72 -4.60
N ARG A 64 -3.19 -7.17 -4.08
CA ARG A 64 -3.24 -6.63 -2.72
C ARG A 64 -3.76 -7.73 -1.79
N PRO A 65 -3.20 -7.88 -0.58
CA PRO A 65 -3.80 -8.73 0.44
C PRO A 65 -5.26 -8.35 0.64
N PRO A 66 -6.14 -9.33 0.92
CA PRO A 66 -7.52 -9.03 1.28
C PRO A 66 -7.53 -8.10 2.50
N GLU A 67 -8.50 -7.19 2.54
CA GLU A 67 -8.67 -6.35 3.71
C GLU A 67 -8.87 -7.23 4.96
N PRO A 68 -8.25 -6.89 6.09
CA PRO A 68 -8.48 -7.59 7.33
C PRO A 68 -9.99 -7.64 7.60
N GLN A 69 -10.53 -8.83 7.82
CA GLN A 69 -11.92 -8.94 8.25
C GLN A 69 -12.04 -8.24 9.61
N GLU A 70 -13.04 -7.35 9.73
CA GLU A 70 -13.32 -6.75 11.02
C GLU A 70 -13.66 -7.87 12.02
N PRO A 71 -13.13 -7.81 13.26
CA PRO A 71 -13.56 -8.75 14.28
C PRO A 71 -15.07 -8.58 14.49
N PRO A 72 -15.79 -9.65 14.85
CA PRO A 72 -17.21 -9.55 15.14
C PRO A 72 -17.45 -8.49 16.21
N SER A 73 -18.49 -7.70 15.99
CA SER A 73 -18.92 -6.65 16.91
C SER A 73 -19.29 -7.23 18.29
N THR A 74 -19.35 -6.37 19.31
CA THR A 74 -19.79 -6.79 20.65
C THR A 74 -21.20 -7.38 20.62
N GLU A 75 -22.08 -6.86 19.76
CA GLU A 75 -23.47 -7.34 19.61
C GLU A 75 -23.49 -8.75 19.01
N GLU A 76 -22.76 -8.98 17.92
CA GLU A 76 -22.65 -10.33 17.31
C GLU A 76 -22.02 -11.34 18.27
N ARG A 77 -21.02 -10.90 19.04
CA ARG A 77 -20.39 -11.74 20.08
C ARG A 77 -21.37 -12.06 21.20
N LEU A 78 -22.21 -11.10 21.60
CA LEU A 78 -23.21 -11.31 22.65
C LEU A 78 -24.31 -12.25 22.15
N GLN A 79 -24.81 -12.05 20.94
CA GLN A 79 -25.79 -12.93 20.32
C GLN A 79 -25.26 -14.37 20.24
N ALA A 80 -24.01 -14.57 19.80
CA ALA A 80 -23.40 -15.90 19.75
C ALA A 80 -23.30 -16.57 21.13
N VAL A 81 -23.02 -15.78 22.18
CA VAL A 81 -23.01 -16.27 23.57
C VAL A 81 -24.43 -16.65 24.03
N GLU A 82 -25.43 -15.81 23.74
CA GLU A 82 -26.83 -16.05 24.10
C GLU A 82 -27.41 -17.28 23.38
N GLU A 83 -27.11 -17.45 22.09
CA GLU A 83 -27.49 -18.64 21.31
C GLU A 83 -26.85 -19.91 21.90
N THR A 84 -25.57 -19.83 22.25
CA THR A 84 -24.85 -20.96 22.87
C THR A 84 -25.45 -21.31 24.23
N LEU A 85 -25.81 -20.30 25.03
CA LEU A 85 -26.42 -20.50 26.35
C LEU A 85 -27.83 -21.09 26.23
N THR A 86 -28.63 -20.58 25.31
CA THR A 86 -29.97 -21.10 24.98
C THR A 86 -29.89 -22.57 24.55
N ALA A 87 -28.97 -22.91 23.65
CA ALA A 87 -28.77 -24.27 23.19
C ALA A 87 -28.31 -25.23 24.30
N LEU A 88 -27.45 -24.78 25.22
CA LEU A 88 -26.99 -25.58 26.36
C LEU A 88 -28.08 -25.79 27.41
N LEU A 89 -28.90 -24.77 27.66
CA LEU A 89 -29.94 -24.80 28.68
C LEU A 89 -31.27 -25.38 28.17
N GLY A 90 -31.43 -25.57 26.86
CA GLY A 90 -32.66 -26.09 26.25
C GLY A 90 -33.86 -25.16 26.45
N LEU A 91 -33.61 -23.84 26.47
CA LEU A 91 -34.62 -22.79 26.57
C LEU A 91 -35.23 -22.45 25.21
#